data_AF-A0AAN6Q3M8-F1
#
_entry.id   AF-A0AAN6Q3M8-F1
#
_cell.length_a   1.000
_cell.length_b   1.000
_cell.length_c   1.000
_cell.angle_alpha   90.00
_cell.angle_beta   90.00
_cell.angle_gamma   90.00
#
_symmetry.space_group_name_H-M   'P 1'
#
loop_
_entity.id
_entity.type
_entity.pdbx_description
1 polymer ?
#
loop_
_entity_poly.entity_id
_entity_poly.type
_entity_poly.pdbx_seq_one_letter_code
_entity_poly.pdbx_strand_id
1 'polypeptide(L)'
;MQYWYREEVGESGYPASVRVDERFRDPKVRPKGRTILSCRRMCNIQLRGQAFDVPPGRFRVRWTMWFWAGQDYPYSGSGNRPRSIPRDNSVMERVFPPANSQTAPPPQGTLFFPWDLTLSVGKAQRPGGSFMHQDVDVDRHPVAATELLEPGYREFRLEGGVWNAFKNSGWCEFGGTIIDVDLSGHVAFVISRRFERWWFGGFSFVGVRLDPISC
;
A
#
# COMPACT_ATOMS: atom_id res chain seq x y z
N MET A 1 11.17 -4.41 14.02
CA MET A 1 9.77 -4.88 14.06
C MET A 1 9.25 -4.89 12.62
N GLN A 2 8.71 -6.01 12.12
CA GLN A 2 8.18 -6.07 10.75
C GLN A 2 6.77 -5.45 10.72
N TYR A 3 6.61 -4.41 9.90
CA TYR A 3 5.36 -3.62 9.77
C TYR A 3 4.41 -4.16 8.69
N TRP A 4 4.85 -5.22 8.03
CA TRP A 4 4.16 -5.90 6.94
C TRP A 4 4.39 -7.40 7.07
N TYR A 5 3.49 -8.19 6.49
CA TYR A 5 3.63 -9.64 6.40
C TYR A 5 2.98 -10.12 5.09
N ARG A 6 3.40 -11.30 4.66
CA ARG A 6 2.88 -11.94 3.45
C ARG A 6 1.71 -12.85 3.81
N GLU A 7 0.62 -12.75 3.07
CA GLU A 7 -0.54 -13.61 3.19
C GLU A 7 -0.68 -14.48 1.96
N GLU A 8 -1.08 -15.75 2.17
CA GLU A 8 -1.46 -16.62 1.07
C GLU A 8 -2.84 -16.26 0.51
N VAL A 9 -2.92 -16.26 -0.81
CA VAL A 9 -4.14 -16.03 -1.56
C VAL A 9 -4.85 -17.36 -1.75
N GLY A 10 -6.08 -17.47 -1.27
CA GLY A 10 -6.91 -18.65 -1.51
C GLY A 10 -7.45 -18.68 -2.94
N GLU A 11 -8.18 -19.74 -3.30
CA GLU A 11 -8.86 -19.86 -4.62
C GLU A 11 -9.80 -18.69 -4.93
N SER A 12 -10.27 -18.00 -3.90
CA SER A 12 -11.12 -16.83 -4.05
C SER A 12 -10.42 -15.64 -4.71
N GLY A 13 -9.08 -15.59 -4.70
CA GLY A 13 -8.28 -14.43 -5.10
C GLY A 13 -8.05 -13.41 -3.99
N TYR A 14 -8.47 -13.72 -2.76
CA TYR A 14 -8.34 -12.90 -1.56
C TYR A 14 -7.57 -13.67 -0.48
N PRO A 15 -7.13 -13.00 0.61
CA PRO A 15 -6.53 -13.72 1.72
C PRO A 15 -7.42 -14.85 2.19
N ALA A 16 -6.87 -16.05 2.36
CA ALA A 16 -7.65 -17.24 2.71
C ALA A 16 -8.46 -17.09 4.02
N SER A 17 -8.03 -16.19 4.90
CA SER A 17 -8.68 -15.90 6.18
C SER A 17 -9.80 -14.86 6.12
N VAL A 18 -10.08 -14.27 4.95
CA VAL A 18 -11.05 -13.18 4.80
C VAL A 18 -12.23 -13.59 3.93
N ARG A 19 -13.44 -13.44 4.45
CA ARG A 19 -14.67 -13.49 3.64
C ARG A 19 -14.86 -12.16 2.92
N VAL A 20 -14.91 -12.22 1.59
CA VAL A 20 -15.20 -11.07 0.73
C VAL A 20 -16.61 -11.20 0.21
N ASP A 21 -17.36 -10.11 0.31
CA ASP A 21 -18.70 -9.99 -0.22
C ASP A 21 -18.66 -10.07 -1.76
N GLU A 22 -19.48 -10.94 -2.35
CA GLU A 22 -19.43 -11.28 -3.77
C GLU A 22 -19.65 -10.08 -4.68
N ARG A 23 -20.40 -9.05 -4.24
CA ARG A 23 -20.62 -7.85 -5.04
C ARG A 23 -19.34 -7.04 -5.32
N PHE A 24 -18.31 -7.24 -4.51
CA PHE A 24 -17.00 -6.58 -4.65
C PHE A 24 -15.97 -7.47 -5.35
N ARG A 25 -16.41 -8.63 -5.86
CA ARG A 25 -15.54 -9.59 -6.49
C ARG A 25 -15.37 -9.29 -7.97
N ASP A 26 -14.23 -8.71 -8.33
CA ASP A 26 -13.81 -8.60 -9.73
C ASP A 26 -12.81 -9.73 -10.08
N PRO A 27 -13.12 -10.65 -11.01
CA PRO A 27 -12.15 -11.64 -11.50
C PRO A 27 -11.00 -11.06 -12.32
N LYS A 28 -11.19 -9.88 -12.92
CA LYS A 28 -10.20 -9.24 -13.79
C LYS A 28 -9.13 -8.49 -13.00
N VAL A 29 -9.47 -8.03 -11.79
CA VAL A 29 -8.55 -7.30 -10.89
C VAL A 29 -8.19 -8.21 -9.72
N ARG A 30 -7.20 -9.09 -9.92
CA ARG A 30 -6.76 -10.06 -8.89
C ARG A 30 -5.24 -10.23 -8.86
N PRO A 31 -4.69 -10.73 -7.75
CA PRO A 31 -3.32 -11.23 -7.71
C PRO A 31 -3.06 -12.25 -8.80
N LYS A 32 -2.05 -12.00 -9.64
CA LYS A 32 -1.51 -13.00 -10.57
C LYS A 32 -0.77 -14.12 -9.84
N GLY A 33 -0.38 -13.90 -8.58
CA GLY A 33 0.32 -14.86 -7.74
C GLY A 33 -0.46 -15.22 -6.48
N ARG A 34 0.10 -16.15 -5.70
CA ARG A 34 -0.51 -16.65 -4.47
C ARG A 34 -0.15 -15.85 -3.21
N THR A 35 0.35 -14.62 -3.37
CA THR A 35 0.82 -13.82 -2.23
C THR A 35 0.31 -12.39 -2.28
N ILE A 36 -0.13 -11.89 -1.14
CA ILE A 36 -0.47 -10.49 -0.88
C ILE A 36 0.51 -9.94 0.15
N LEU A 37 0.91 -8.70 -0.02
CA LEU A 37 1.63 -7.95 1.00
C LEU A 37 0.65 -7.07 1.77
N SER A 38 0.44 -7.38 3.05
CA SER A 38 -0.45 -6.61 3.92
C SER A 38 0.35 -5.74 4.88
N CYS A 39 0.11 -4.43 4.87
CA CYS A 39 0.74 -3.46 5.76
C CYS A 39 -0.27 -3.05 6.84
N ARG A 40 0.06 -3.17 8.14
CA ARG A 40 -0.91 -2.99 9.25
C ARG A 40 -0.61 -1.84 10.22
N ARG A 41 0.64 -1.40 10.31
CA ARG A 41 1.08 -0.24 11.11
C ARG A 41 2.18 0.43 10.36
N MET A 42 2.02 1.70 10.09
CA MET A 42 2.64 2.34 8.94
C MET A 42 3.17 3.72 9.33
N CYS A 43 3.66 3.81 10.57
CA CYS A 43 4.74 4.71 10.88
C CYS A 43 5.90 4.31 9.95
N ASN A 44 6.18 5.13 8.93
CA ASN A 44 7.25 4.93 7.93
C ASN A 44 6.87 4.01 6.75
N ILE A 45 5.75 4.28 6.06
CA ILE A 45 5.43 3.54 4.82
C ILE A 45 6.51 3.81 3.79
N GLN A 46 7.24 2.76 3.47
CA GLN A 46 8.05 2.69 2.27
C GLN A 46 8.03 1.25 1.78
N LEU A 47 7.01 0.92 0.99
CA LEU A 47 7.00 -0.32 0.23
C LEU A 47 7.81 -0.06 -1.02
N ARG A 48 8.81 -0.89 -1.26
CA ARG A 48 9.70 -0.79 -2.41
C ARG A 48 9.62 -2.06 -3.21
N GLY A 49 9.77 -1.93 -4.51
CA GLY A 49 10.04 -3.06 -5.38
C GLY A 49 10.64 -2.62 -6.69
N GLN A 50 11.13 -3.60 -7.43
CA GLN A 50 11.77 -3.39 -8.72
C GLN A 50 11.48 -4.58 -9.62
N ALA A 51 11.42 -4.30 -10.91
CA ALA A 51 11.33 -5.27 -11.98
C ALA A 51 12.52 -5.05 -12.92
N PHE A 52 13.04 -6.16 -13.44
CA PHE A 52 14.09 -6.19 -14.44
C PHE A 52 13.53 -6.84 -15.71
N ASP A 53 14.27 -6.74 -16.81
CA ASP A 53 13.93 -7.35 -18.10
C ASP A 53 12.55 -6.89 -18.63
N VAL A 54 12.11 -5.69 -18.25
CA VAL A 54 10.92 -5.06 -18.83
C VAL A 54 11.27 -4.61 -20.25
N PRO A 55 10.50 -5.00 -21.29
CA PRO A 55 10.79 -4.58 -22.65
C PRO A 55 10.86 -3.05 -22.77
N PRO A 56 11.80 -2.49 -23.54
CA PRO A 56 11.87 -1.06 -23.77
C PRO A 56 10.58 -0.55 -24.43
N GLY A 57 10.11 0.62 -24.03
CA GLY A 57 8.90 1.21 -24.58
C GLY A 57 8.12 2.05 -23.57
N ARG A 58 6.93 2.49 -24.00
CA ARG A 58 6.06 3.35 -23.20
C ARG A 58 4.96 2.55 -22.52
N PHE A 59 4.79 2.74 -21.22
CA PHE A 59 3.84 1.98 -20.41
C PHE A 59 2.97 2.88 -19.55
N ARG A 60 1.70 2.49 -19.41
CA ARG A 60 0.79 3.01 -18.39
C ARG A 60 0.91 2.15 -17.14
N VAL A 61 1.18 2.79 -16.01
CA VAL A 61 1.40 2.12 -14.72
C VAL A 61 0.09 2.04 -13.95
N ARG A 62 -0.29 0.83 -13.53
CA ARG A 62 -1.46 0.54 -12.69
C ARG A 62 -1.04 -0.15 -11.41
N TRP A 63 -1.63 0.24 -10.30
CA TRP A 63 -1.32 -0.27 -8.96
C TRP A 63 -2.52 -1.01 -8.40
N THR A 64 -2.36 -2.27 -8.03
CA THR A 64 -3.46 -3.07 -7.47
C THR A 64 -3.38 -3.07 -5.96
N MET A 65 -4.37 -2.42 -5.34
CA MET A 65 -4.44 -2.24 -3.90
C MET A 65 -5.83 -2.59 -3.40
N TRP A 66 -5.91 -3.00 -2.14
CA TRP A 66 -7.18 -3.13 -1.45
C TRP A 66 -7.12 -2.36 -0.15
N PHE A 67 -8.05 -1.43 0.00
CA PHE A 67 -8.26 -0.69 1.23
C PHE A 67 -9.27 -1.42 2.07
N TRP A 68 -8.79 -1.95 3.17
CA TRP A 68 -9.65 -2.67 4.08
C TRP A 68 -9.99 -1.84 5.30
N ALA A 69 -11.24 -1.95 5.73
CA ALA A 69 -11.76 -1.36 6.93
C ALA A 69 -12.57 -2.42 7.69
N GLY A 70 -12.43 -2.45 9.02
CA GLY A 70 -13.32 -3.27 9.87
C GLY A 70 -14.79 -2.89 9.66
N GLN A 71 -15.73 -3.73 10.09
CA GLN A 71 -17.15 -3.44 9.84
C GLN A 71 -17.67 -2.17 10.54
N ASP A 72 -16.92 -1.66 11.53
CA ASP A 72 -17.32 -0.55 12.40
C ASP A 72 -16.53 0.73 12.20
N TYR A 73 -16.10 0.99 10.97
CA TYR A 73 -15.46 2.26 10.67
C TYR A 73 -16.47 3.42 10.80
N PRO A 74 -16.13 4.52 11.49
CA PRO A 74 -16.96 5.72 11.44
C PRO A 74 -16.97 6.31 10.02
N TYR A 75 -18.13 6.79 9.58
CA TYR A 75 -18.24 7.54 8.33
C TYR A 75 -17.39 8.83 8.45
N SER A 76 -16.66 9.20 7.39
CA SER A 76 -15.74 10.36 7.41
C SER A 76 -16.42 11.72 7.66
N GLY A 77 -17.76 11.77 7.62
CA GLY A 77 -18.56 12.96 7.95
C GLY A 77 -19.32 12.88 9.28
N SER A 78 -19.29 11.76 10.01
CA SER A 78 -20.00 11.63 11.28
C SER A 78 -19.05 11.89 12.44
N GLY A 79 -19.20 13.03 13.13
CA GLY A 79 -18.46 13.37 14.35
C GLY A 79 -18.70 12.44 15.55
N ASN A 80 -19.31 11.27 15.35
CA ASN A 80 -19.59 10.27 16.37
C ASN A 80 -18.58 9.12 16.28
N ARG A 81 -17.79 8.97 17.35
CA ARG A 81 -16.96 7.79 17.59
C ARG A 81 -17.87 6.60 17.93
N PRO A 82 -17.66 5.41 17.35
CA PRO A 82 -18.39 4.22 17.75
C PRO A 82 -18.05 3.86 19.21
N ARG A 83 -19.08 3.54 20.01
CA ARG A 83 -18.96 3.23 21.45
C ARG A 83 -18.61 1.77 21.75
N SER A 84 -18.64 0.89 20.76
CA SER A 84 -18.30 -0.52 20.93
C SER A 84 -17.73 -1.09 19.64
N ILE A 85 -16.76 -1.97 19.84
CA ILE A 85 -16.08 -2.75 18.82
C ILE A 85 -16.84 -4.09 18.74
N PRO A 86 -17.44 -4.46 17.60
CA PRO A 86 -18.03 -5.77 17.37
C PRO A 86 -17.03 -6.90 17.52
N ARG A 87 -17.48 -8.15 17.48
CA ARG A 87 -16.65 -9.33 17.73
C ARG A 87 -16.27 -10.10 16.47
N ASP A 88 -16.93 -9.81 15.35
CA ASP A 88 -16.74 -10.54 14.09
C ASP A 88 -15.79 -9.78 13.18
N ASN A 89 -14.55 -9.68 13.64
CA ASN A 89 -13.60 -8.78 13.01
C ASN A 89 -12.74 -9.48 12.00
N SER A 90 -12.89 -9.02 10.77
CA SER A 90 -11.80 -8.29 10.13
C SER A 90 -10.49 -8.33 10.94
N VAL A 91 -9.51 -9.17 10.53
CA VAL A 91 -8.02 -9.14 10.67
C VAL A 91 -7.37 -7.94 11.40
N MET A 92 -8.00 -6.76 11.47
CA MET A 92 -7.69 -5.64 12.38
C MET A 92 -7.75 -5.99 13.88
N GLU A 93 -8.37 -7.10 14.30
CA GLU A 93 -8.50 -7.45 15.73
C GLU A 93 -7.67 -8.61 16.26
N ARG A 94 -6.67 -9.06 15.50
CA ARG A 94 -5.62 -9.88 16.11
C ARG A 94 -4.73 -8.98 16.99
N VAL A 95 -5.15 -8.82 18.24
CA VAL A 95 -4.41 -8.20 19.34
C VAL A 95 -3.01 -8.83 19.43
N PHE A 96 -1.97 -7.99 19.45
CA PHE A 96 -0.65 -8.39 19.96
C PHE A 96 -0.40 -7.63 21.27
N PRO A 97 -0.08 -8.31 22.38
CA PRO A 97 0.30 -7.64 23.62
C PRO A 97 1.71 -7.04 23.48
N PRO A 98 2.03 -5.93 24.18
CA PRO A 98 3.40 -5.45 24.24
C PRO A 98 4.21 -6.32 25.24
N ALA A 99 5.39 -6.77 24.83
CA ALA A 99 6.43 -7.16 25.77
C ALA A 99 7.01 -5.87 26.38
N ASN A 100 6.46 -5.46 27.51
CA ASN A 100 7.05 -4.51 28.46
C ASN A 100 7.37 -3.10 27.90
N SER A 101 6.41 -2.17 27.94
CA SER A 101 6.76 -0.73 27.95
C SER A 101 5.65 0.11 28.60
N GLN A 102 5.90 0.50 29.85
CA GLN A 102 5.19 1.57 30.55
C GLN A 102 5.65 2.93 30.00
N THR A 103 4.99 3.42 28.97
CA THR A 103 4.91 4.85 28.64
C THR A 103 3.55 5.04 27.96
N ALA A 104 2.74 5.94 28.50
CA ALA A 104 1.30 6.01 28.24
C ALA A 104 0.97 5.98 26.73
N PRO A 105 0.12 5.04 26.26
CA PRO A 105 -0.29 4.95 24.87
C PRO A 105 -1.15 6.17 24.48
N PRO A 106 -1.12 6.62 23.21
CA PRO A 106 -2.05 7.64 22.73
C PRO A 106 -3.50 7.19 22.98
N PRO A 107 -4.46 8.13 23.12
CA PRO A 107 -5.84 7.80 23.43
C PRO A 107 -6.34 6.69 22.51
N GLN A 108 -6.74 5.57 23.12
CA GLN A 108 -7.21 4.38 22.42
C GLN A 108 -8.36 4.75 21.46
N GLY A 109 -8.25 4.40 20.17
CA GLY A 109 -9.44 4.21 19.35
C GLY A 109 -9.56 4.93 17.99
N THR A 110 -8.55 5.61 17.45
CA THR A 110 -8.63 6.07 16.04
C THR A 110 -7.57 5.39 15.18
N LEU A 111 -7.94 4.25 14.61
CA LEU A 111 -7.29 3.68 13.44
C LEU A 111 -7.43 4.70 12.31
N PHE A 112 -6.33 5.34 11.89
CA PHE A 112 -6.34 6.19 10.72
C PHE A 112 -6.29 5.29 9.46
N PHE A 113 -6.81 5.79 8.34
CA PHE A 113 -6.82 5.05 7.09
C PHE A 113 -5.70 5.58 6.19
N PRO A 114 -5.06 4.73 5.33
CA PRO A 114 -4.01 5.15 4.40
C PRO A 114 -4.52 6.18 3.39
N TRP A 115 -4.49 7.44 3.80
CA TRP A 115 -4.68 8.59 2.92
C TRP A 115 -3.33 9.19 2.53
N ASP A 116 -3.33 9.98 1.46
CA ASP A 116 -2.12 10.67 0.97
C ASP A 116 -0.95 9.72 0.70
N LEU A 117 -1.24 8.53 0.18
CA LEU A 117 -0.20 7.67 -0.34
C LEU A 117 0.32 8.24 -1.67
N THR A 118 1.63 8.30 -1.81
CA THR A 118 2.30 8.59 -3.07
C THR A 118 2.79 7.29 -3.67
N LEU A 119 2.35 7.00 -4.88
CA LEU A 119 2.76 5.85 -5.69
C LEU A 119 3.77 6.35 -6.73
N SER A 120 5.06 6.15 -6.45
CA SER A 120 6.16 6.66 -7.28
C SER A 120 6.77 5.53 -8.11
N VAL A 121 7.07 5.81 -9.38
CA VAL A 121 7.64 4.85 -10.33
C VAL A 121 8.70 5.52 -11.20
N GLY A 122 9.81 4.85 -11.42
CA GLY A 122 10.93 5.36 -12.20
C GLY A 122 12.10 4.38 -12.23
N LYS A 123 13.32 4.89 -12.34
CA LYS A 123 14.55 4.09 -12.25
C LYS A 123 15.15 4.26 -10.85
N ALA A 124 15.65 3.20 -10.23
CA ALA A 124 16.34 3.35 -8.94
C ALA A 124 17.72 3.97 -9.14
N GLN A 125 18.11 4.88 -8.23
CA GLN A 125 19.47 5.44 -8.20
C GLN A 125 20.54 4.36 -8.00
N ARG A 126 20.19 3.28 -7.28
CA ARG A 126 21.09 2.17 -6.95
C ARG A 126 20.35 0.82 -7.10
N PRO A 127 20.25 0.26 -8.32
CA PRO A 127 19.45 -0.96 -8.58
C PRO A 127 19.88 -2.18 -7.76
N GLY A 128 19.01 -3.20 -7.69
CA GLY A 128 19.31 -4.48 -7.07
C GLY A 128 19.14 -4.47 -5.56
N GLY A 129 19.99 -5.21 -4.84
CA GLY A 129 19.92 -5.31 -3.37
C GLY A 129 20.06 -3.94 -2.67
N SER A 130 20.87 -3.05 -3.25
CA SER A 130 21.10 -1.70 -2.73
C SER A 130 19.79 -0.89 -2.62
N PHE A 131 18.95 -0.85 -3.65
CA PHE A 131 17.66 -0.15 -3.62
C PHE A 131 16.72 -0.71 -2.54
N MET A 132 16.70 -2.04 -2.38
CA MET A 132 15.81 -2.70 -1.43
C MET A 132 16.21 -2.46 0.03
N HIS A 133 17.50 -2.24 0.28
CA HIS A 133 18.07 -2.15 1.63
C HIS A 133 18.65 -0.77 1.98
N GLN A 134 18.56 0.21 1.08
CA GLN A 134 19.08 1.56 1.32
C GLN A 134 18.32 2.23 2.47
N ASP A 135 19.03 2.68 3.49
CA ASP A 135 18.45 3.49 4.56
C ASP A 135 18.11 4.90 4.05
N VAL A 136 16.97 5.42 4.50
CA VAL A 136 16.52 6.79 4.21
C VAL A 136 16.28 7.49 5.55
N ASP A 137 16.99 8.58 5.79
CA ASP A 137 16.75 9.46 6.94
C ASP A 137 15.45 10.23 6.70
N VAL A 138 14.35 9.73 7.26
CA VAL A 138 13.00 10.28 7.07
C VAL A 138 12.78 11.62 7.79
N ASP A 139 13.60 11.97 8.78
CA ASP A 139 13.51 13.28 9.44
C ASP A 139 14.09 14.38 8.53
N ARG A 140 15.11 14.05 7.72
CA ARG A 140 15.67 14.97 6.70
C ARG A 140 14.97 14.89 5.35
N HIS A 141 14.59 13.69 4.94
CA HIS A 141 14.00 13.38 3.65
C HIS A 141 12.63 12.73 3.84
N PRO A 142 11.58 13.54 4.09
CA PRO A 142 10.27 13.01 4.44
C PRO A 142 9.56 12.32 3.27
N VAL A 143 10.10 12.45 2.05
CA VAL A 143 9.62 11.78 0.83
C VAL A 143 10.70 10.81 0.37
N ALA A 144 10.44 9.53 0.54
CA ALA A 144 11.34 8.45 0.22
C ALA A 144 11.77 8.38 -1.27
N ALA A 145 10.86 8.73 -2.18
CA ALA A 145 11.09 8.55 -3.61
C ALA A 145 12.26 9.39 -4.14
N THR A 146 12.48 10.59 -3.60
CA THR A 146 13.56 11.50 -4.04
C THR A 146 14.96 10.96 -3.74
N GLU A 147 15.09 10.15 -2.70
CA GLU A 147 16.36 9.54 -2.28
C GLU A 147 16.62 8.19 -2.95
N LEU A 148 15.59 7.57 -3.50
CA LEU A 148 15.67 6.22 -4.04
C LEU A 148 15.59 6.15 -5.56
N LEU A 149 14.88 7.08 -6.18
CA LEU A 149 14.62 7.09 -7.61
C LEU A 149 15.45 8.19 -8.30
N GLU A 150 15.86 7.93 -9.53
CA GLU A 150 16.53 8.91 -10.38
C GLU A 150 15.59 10.09 -10.70
N PRO A 151 16.14 11.30 -10.91
CA PRO A 151 15.34 12.43 -11.38
C PRO A 151 14.52 12.08 -12.63
N GLY A 152 13.28 12.55 -12.68
CA GLY A 152 12.34 12.23 -13.78
C GLY A 152 11.39 11.07 -13.51
N TYR A 153 11.49 10.44 -12.32
CA TYR A 153 10.46 9.53 -11.83
C TYR A 153 9.08 10.21 -11.78
N ARG A 154 8.02 9.41 -11.85
CA ARG A 154 6.64 9.89 -11.90
C ARG A 154 5.86 9.44 -10.68
N GLU A 155 4.84 10.20 -10.32
CA GLU A 155 4.01 9.94 -9.14
C GLU A 155 2.53 9.88 -9.50
N PHE A 156 1.79 9.10 -8.72
CA PHE A 156 0.35 9.16 -8.63
C PHE A 156 -0.01 9.31 -7.15
N ARG A 157 -0.79 10.34 -6.80
CA ARG A 157 -1.20 10.59 -5.42
C ARG A 157 -2.60 10.03 -5.17
N LEU A 158 -2.71 9.18 -4.16
CA LEU A 158 -3.98 8.70 -3.63
C LEU A 158 -4.47 9.70 -2.58
N GLU A 159 -5.35 10.59 -2.99
CA GLU A 159 -5.97 11.56 -2.09
C GLU A 159 -6.84 10.88 -1.03
N GLY A 160 -7.03 11.52 0.11
CA GLY A 160 -7.84 10.97 1.21
C GLY A 160 -9.28 10.62 0.84
N GLY A 161 -9.85 11.28 -0.19
CA GLY A 161 -11.17 10.94 -0.73
C GLY A 161 -11.24 9.54 -1.38
N VAL A 162 -10.14 9.08 -1.97
CA VAL A 162 -10.05 7.78 -2.64
C VAL A 162 -10.32 6.64 -1.66
N TRP A 163 -9.73 6.70 -0.47
CA TRP A 163 -9.98 5.68 0.55
C TRP A 163 -11.48 5.59 0.91
N ASN A 164 -12.16 6.73 1.08
CA ASN A 164 -13.59 6.74 1.41
C ASN A 164 -14.46 6.08 0.33
N ALA A 165 -14.07 6.22 -0.94
CA ALA A 165 -14.79 5.65 -2.06
C ALA A 165 -14.54 4.15 -2.27
N PHE A 166 -13.33 3.66 -1.97
CA PHE A 166 -12.88 2.30 -2.31
C PHE A 166 -12.59 1.42 -1.08
N LYS A 167 -12.96 1.86 0.13
CA LYS A 167 -12.87 1.00 1.31
C LYS A 167 -13.82 -0.20 1.18
N ASN A 168 -13.31 -1.37 1.52
CA ASN A 168 -14.05 -2.64 1.46
C ASN A 168 -14.60 -3.02 0.08
N SER A 169 -14.17 -2.36 -0.99
CA SER A 169 -14.61 -2.67 -2.36
C SER A 169 -13.80 -3.79 -3.04
N GLY A 170 -12.98 -4.52 -2.28
CA GLY A 170 -12.07 -5.53 -2.81
C GLY A 170 -10.86 -4.91 -3.53
N TRP A 171 -10.31 -5.63 -4.51
CA TRP A 171 -9.16 -5.16 -5.28
C TRP A 171 -9.54 -4.02 -6.21
N CYS A 172 -8.73 -2.97 -6.20
CA CYS A 172 -8.92 -1.80 -7.06
C CYS A 172 -7.61 -1.45 -7.77
N GLU A 173 -7.72 -0.99 -9.01
CA GLU A 173 -6.58 -0.46 -9.78
C GLU A 173 -6.52 1.06 -9.69
N PHE A 174 -5.37 1.58 -9.29
CA PHE A 174 -5.07 3.00 -9.24
C PHE A 174 -3.93 3.35 -10.20
N GLY A 175 -3.67 4.64 -10.42
CA GLY A 175 -2.62 5.09 -11.33
C GLY A 175 -3.16 5.52 -12.69
N GLY A 176 -2.36 5.29 -13.73
CA GLY A 176 -2.55 5.91 -15.05
C GLY A 176 -1.36 6.76 -15.49
N THR A 177 -0.36 6.91 -14.62
CA THR A 177 0.91 7.56 -14.92
C THR A 177 1.64 6.83 -16.04
N ILE A 178 2.23 7.58 -16.95
CA ILE A 178 2.98 7.05 -18.10
C ILE A 178 4.47 7.13 -17.80
N ILE A 179 5.18 6.04 -18.05
CA ILE A 179 6.65 5.95 -17.98
C ILE A 179 7.21 5.46 -19.31
N ASP A 180 8.45 5.82 -19.58
CA ASP A 180 9.25 5.24 -20.65
C ASP A 180 10.30 4.32 -20.00
N VAL A 181 10.39 3.09 -20.49
CA VAL A 181 11.37 2.08 -20.07
C VAL A 181 12.50 2.05 -21.11
N ASP A 182 13.73 2.25 -20.65
CA ASP A 182 14.91 2.27 -21.49
C ASP A 182 15.42 0.85 -21.81
N LEU A 183 16.54 0.76 -22.53
CA LEU A 183 17.17 -0.52 -22.88
C LEU A 183 17.68 -1.32 -21.67
N SER A 184 17.78 -0.71 -20.47
CA SER A 184 18.14 -1.44 -19.25
C SER A 184 17.00 -2.31 -18.73
N GLY A 185 15.76 -2.05 -19.16
CA GLY A 185 14.57 -2.80 -18.75
C GLY A 185 14.28 -2.74 -17.25
N HIS A 186 14.89 -1.80 -16.53
CA HIS A 186 14.77 -1.68 -15.08
C HIS A 186 13.69 -0.66 -14.71
N VAL A 187 12.76 -1.10 -13.87
CA VAL A 187 11.71 -0.25 -13.30
C VAL A 187 11.67 -0.45 -11.79
N ALA A 188 11.78 0.64 -11.04
CA ALA A 188 11.65 0.67 -9.59
C ALA A 188 10.38 1.43 -9.19
N PHE A 189 9.78 1.00 -8.08
CA PHE A 189 8.57 1.59 -7.55
C PHE A 189 8.64 1.74 -6.03
N VAL A 190 8.03 2.81 -5.54
CA VAL A 190 7.98 3.18 -4.14
C VAL A 190 6.55 3.60 -3.81
N ILE A 191 5.92 2.91 -2.85
CA ILE A 191 4.70 3.41 -2.20
C ILE A 191 5.15 4.04 -0.90
N SER A 192 4.94 5.34 -0.76
CA SER A 192 5.35 6.08 0.41
C SER A 192 4.28 7.08 0.86
N ARG A 193 4.50 7.64 2.04
CA ARG A 193 3.75 8.77 2.58
C ARG A 193 4.75 9.68 3.26
N ARG A 194 4.42 10.97 3.37
CA ARG A 194 5.17 11.89 4.24
C ARG A 194 5.25 11.31 5.65
N PHE A 195 6.45 11.24 6.21
CA PHE A 195 6.66 10.69 7.56
C PHE A 195 5.90 11.49 8.63
N GLU A 196 5.17 10.79 9.49
CA GLU A 196 4.44 11.32 10.66
C GLU A 196 4.59 10.35 11.85
N ARG A 197 4.95 10.87 13.03
CA ARG A 197 5.36 10.07 14.21
C ARG A 197 4.23 9.25 14.87
N TRP A 198 2.97 9.47 14.50
CA TRP A 198 1.80 8.93 15.21
C TRP A 198 0.71 8.39 14.28
N TRP A 199 1.10 7.62 13.27
CA TRP A 199 0.18 7.14 12.24
C TRP A 199 -0.14 5.64 12.35
N PHE A 200 -1.43 5.31 12.28
CA PHE A 200 -1.97 3.95 12.36
C PHE A 200 -2.88 3.71 11.16
N GLY A 201 -2.76 2.59 10.46
CA GLY A 201 -3.61 2.24 9.32
C GLY A 201 -3.00 1.13 8.48
N GLY A 202 -3.72 0.65 7.47
CA GLY A 202 -3.26 -0.46 6.64
C GLY A 202 -3.89 -0.53 5.26
N PHE A 203 -3.14 -1.07 4.30
CA PHE A 203 -3.63 -1.50 2.99
C PHE A 203 -3.01 -2.84 2.61
N SER A 204 -3.67 -3.56 1.74
CA SER A 204 -3.10 -4.73 1.07
C SER A 204 -2.66 -4.33 -0.33
N PHE A 205 -1.47 -4.80 -0.72
CA PHE A 205 -0.87 -4.56 -2.02
C PHE A 205 -0.48 -5.86 -2.68
N VAL A 206 -0.72 -5.91 -3.99
CA VAL A 206 -0.58 -7.12 -4.79
C VAL A 206 0.46 -6.96 -5.88
N GLY A 207 0.60 -5.75 -6.42
CA GLY A 207 1.60 -5.50 -7.43
C GLY A 207 1.32 -4.27 -8.28
N VAL A 208 2.24 -4.08 -9.21
CA VAL A 208 2.17 -3.06 -10.26
C VAL A 208 2.00 -3.78 -11.58
N ARG A 209 1.08 -3.31 -12.41
CA ARG A 209 0.92 -3.73 -13.81
C ARG A 209 1.43 -2.63 -14.72
N LEU A 210 2.20 -3.02 -15.73
CA LEU A 210 2.65 -2.16 -16.81
C LEU A 210 1.84 -2.51 -18.06
N ASP A 211 0.99 -1.60 -18.50
CA ASP A 211 0.17 -1.75 -19.70
C ASP A 211 0.90 -1.06 -20.86
N PRO A 212 1.41 -1.79 -21.87
CA PRO A 212 2.05 -1.18 -23.03
C PRO A 212 1.11 -0.18 -23.71
N ILE A 213 1.64 0.99 -24.03
CA ILE A 213 0.92 1.98 -24.84
C ILE A 213 1.39 1.77 -26.27
N SER A 214 0.53 1.18 -27.11
CA SER A 214 0.74 1.11 -28.55
C SER A 214 0.99 2.53 -29.06
N CYS A 215 2.17 2.75 -29.63
CA CYS A 215 2.48 3.95 -30.40
C CYS A 215 2.11 3.69 -31.86
#